data_AF-A0AAV5WHN3-F1
#
_entry.id   AF-A0AAV5WHN3-F1
#
_cell.length_a   1.000
_cell.length_b   1.000
_cell.length_c   1.000
_cell.angle_alpha   90.00
_cell.angle_beta   90.00
_cell.angle_gamma   90.00
#
_symmetry.space_group_name_H-M   'P 1'
#
loop_
_entity.id
_entity.type
_entity.pdbx_description
1 polymer ?
#
loop_
_entity_poly.entity_id
_entity_poly.type
_entity_poly.pdbx_seq_one_letter_code
_entity_poly.pdbx_strand_id
1 'polypeptide(L)'
;DSWFCYTEASVKLLNFKNDAMSWSNKFTQRCSNTDRGLFEHIISNKELREKGLIHNGIIVFEVKIELPRSWTSERPLESFNFSQP
;
A
#
# COMPACT_ATOMS: atom_id res chain seq x y z
N ASP A 1 19.14 -16.41 7.16
CA ASP A 1 18.75 -15.15 7.82
C ASP A 1 17.56 -14.51 7.12
N SER A 2 16.37 -14.73 7.66
CA SER A 2 15.15 -14.09 7.17
C SER A 2 15.20 -12.60 7.52
N TRP A 3 15.59 -11.76 6.57
CA TRP A 3 15.40 -10.31 6.70
C TRP A 3 13.91 -10.03 6.85
N PHE A 4 13.50 -9.67 8.06
CA PHE A 4 12.19 -9.10 8.32
C PHE A 4 12.18 -7.70 7.69
N CYS A 5 11.69 -7.56 6.45
CA CYS A 5 11.39 -6.23 5.96
C CYS A 5 9.99 -5.83 6.42
N TYR A 6 9.85 -4.56 6.81
CA TYR A 6 8.58 -3.92 7.08
C TYR A 6 8.40 -2.83 6.03
N THR A 7 7.20 -2.74 5.46
CA THR A 7 6.79 -1.66 4.56
C THR A 7 5.67 -0.89 5.23
N GLU A 8 5.73 0.43 5.09
CA GLU A 8 4.60 1.28 5.43
C GLU A 8 3.73 1.43 4.18
N ALA A 9 2.44 1.19 4.33
CA ALA A 9 1.45 1.48 3.31
C ALA A 9 0.47 2.52 3.85
N SER A 10 0.01 3.41 2.98
CA SER A 10 -1.11 4.29 3.30
C SER A 10 -2.19 4.16 2.25
N VAL A 11 -3.44 4.09 2.70
CA VAL A 11 -4.62 4.14 1.84
C VAL A 11 -5.31 5.47 2.06
N LYS A 12 -5.64 6.17 0.98
CA LYS A 12 -6.42 7.41 0.99
C LYS A 12 -7.66 7.24 0.12
N LEU A 13 -8.84 7.36 0.71
CA LEU A 13 -10.12 7.45 0.00
C LEU A 13 -10.38 8.91 -0.37
N LEU A 14 -10.55 9.16 -1.67
CA LEU A 14 -10.69 10.51 -2.22
C LEU A 14 -12.16 10.94 -2.21
N ASN A 15 -12.41 12.16 -1.73
CA ASN A 15 -13.71 12.80 -1.88
C ASN A 15 -13.66 13.78 -3.06
N PHE A 16 -14.37 13.44 -4.14
CA PHE A 16 -14.43 14.24 -5.36
C PHE A 16 -15.00 15.65 -5.21
N LYS A 17 -15.79 15.91 -4.17
CA LYS A 17 -16.44 17.20 -3.94
C LYS A 17 -15.68 18.08 -2.97
N ASN A 18 -14.97 17.48 -2.02
CA ASN A 18 -14.25 18.19 -0.97
C ASN A 18 -13.06 17.38 -0.49
N ASP A 19 -11.86 17.71 -0.97
CA ASP A 19 -10.63 17.03 -0.59
C ASP A 19 -10.40 16.99 0.94
N ALA A 20 -10.87 17.98 1.69
CA ALA A 20 -10.77 18.01 3.15
C ALA A 20 -11.62 16.94 3.86
N MET A 21 -12.58 16.34 3.15
CA MET A 21 -13.39 15.22 3.64
C MET A 21 -12.85 13.84 3.19
N SER A 22 -11.71 13.81 2.50
CA SER A 22 -11.00 12.56 2.21
C SER A 22 -10.66 11.82 3.51
N TRP A 23 -10.58 10.50 3.43
CA TRP A 23 -10.17 9.66 4.55
C TRP A 23 -8.81 9.05 4.25
N SER A 24 -7.94 8.93 5.25
CA SER A 24 -6.66 8.23 5.07
C SER A 24 -6.29 7.43 6.31
N ASN A 25 -5.56 6.35 6.09
CA ASN A 25 -4.99 5.55 7.16
C ASN A 25 -3.64 4.98 6.73
N LYS A 26 -2.77 4.76 7.71
CA LYS A 26 -1.42 4.22 7.56
C LYS A 26 -1.33 2.87 8.25
N PHE A 27 -0.63 1.96 7.61
CA PHE A 27 -0.46 0.59 8.04
C PHE A 27 1.03 0.25 7.94
N THR A 28 1.56 -0.41 8.97
CA THR A 28 2.91 -0.97 8.93
C THR A 28 2.78 -2.48 8.87
N GLN A 29 3.37 -3.11 7.85
CA GLN A 29 3.29 -4.55 7.70
C GLN A 29 4.66 -5.17 7.41
N ARG A 30 4.86 -6.37 7.91
CA ARG A 30 5.97 -7.23 7.53
C ARG A 30 5.77 -7.72 6.08
N CYS A 31 6.78 -7.56 5.24
CA CYS A 31 6.80 -8.14 3.90
C CYS A 31 6.59 -9.66 3.99
N SER A 32 5.52 -10.17 3.40
CA SER A 32 5.29 -11.61 3.26
C SER A 32 4.90 -11.90 1.82
N ASN A 33 5.34 -13.03 1.27
CA ASN A 33 5.06 -13.42 -0.12
C ASN A 33 3.65 -14.05 -0.29
N THR A 34 2.81 -13.99 0.75
CA THR A 34 1.52 -14.66 0.83
C THR A 34 0.46 -13.68 1.31
N ASP A 35 0.04 -12.79 0.43
CA ASP A 35 -0.97 -11.78 0.74
C ASP A 35 -2.39 -12.36 0.68
N ARG A 36 -3.01 -12.50 1.84
CA ARG A 36 -4.46 -12.54 2.01
C ARG A 36 -4.84 -11.54 3.09
N GLY A 37 -5.61 -10.51 2.74
CA GLY A 37 -6.28 -9.65 3.72
C GLY A 37 -5.49 -8.46 4.26
N LEU A 38 -4.58 -7.86 3.48
CA LEU A 38 -3.80 -6.64 3.80
C LEU A 38 -4.62 -5.48 4.40
N PHE A 39 -5.93 -5.47 4.17
CA PHE A 39 -6.80 -4.36 4.48
C PHE A 39 -8.16 -4.83 5.01
N GLU A 40 -8.18 -5.66 6.05
CA GLU A 40 -9.43 -5.94 6.75
C GLU A 40 -9.86 -4.70 7.57
N HIS A 41 -11.14 -4.33 7.45
CA HIS A 41 -11.74 -3.22 8.21
C HIS A 41 -11.10 -1.84 8.02
N ILE A 42 -10.71 -1.48 6.79
CA ILE A 42 -10.19 -0.13 6.44
C ILE A 42 -11.09 0.98 6.97
N ILE A 43 -12.36 0.95 6.60
CA ILE A 43 -13.34 2.00 6.90
C ILE A 43 -14.73 1.37 7.01
N SER A 44 -15.57 1.91 7.88
CA SER A 44 -16.95 1.43 8.01
C SER A 44 -17.84 1.95 6.86
N ASN A 45 -18.86 1.18 6.50
CA ASN A 45 -19.88 1.63 5.54
C ASN A 45 -20.60 2.92 5.98
N LYS A 46 -20.74 3.12 7.29
CA LYS A 46 -21.32 4.34 7.86
C LYS A 46 -20.42 5.54 7.55
N GLU A 47 -19.13 5.41 7.83
CA GLU A 47 -18.15 6.49 7.63
C GLU A 47 -17.96 6.82 6.14
N LEU A 48 -17.97 5.82 5.25
CA LEU A 48 -17.96 6.05 3.79
C LEU A 48 -19.12 6.96 3.33
N ARG A 49 -20.31 6.76 3.89
CA ARG A 49 -21.52 7.54 3.56
C ARG A 49 -21.49 8.93 4.17
N GLU A 50 -21.15 9.03 5.46
CA GLU A 50 -21.09 10.31 6.18
C GLU A 50 -20.03 11.25 5.60
N LYS A 51 -18.89 10.70 5.16
CA LYS A 51 -17.83 11.47 4.51
C LYS A 51 -18.08 11.72 3.02
N GLY A 52 -19.16 11.21 2.43
CA GLY A 52 -19.48 11.40 1.01
C GLY A 52 -18.45 10.81 0.05
N LEU A 53 -17.79 9.71 0.44
CA LEU A 53 -16.71 9.07 -0.32
C LEU A 53 -17.23 8.16 -1.45
N ILE A 54 -18.54 7.94 -1.53
CA ILE A 54 -19.20 7.22 -2.60
C ILE A 54 -19.78 8.23 -3.58
N HIS A 55 -19.30 8.22 -4.82
CA HIS A 55 -19.76 9.11 -5.88
C HIS A 55 -20.34 8.30 -7.04
N ASN A 56 -21.65 8.37 -7.26
CA ASN A 56 -22.36 7.60 -8.30
C ASN A 56 -22.07 6.08 -8.23
N GLY A 57 -21.96 5.53 -7.02
CA GLY A 57 -21.61 4.13 -6.80
C GLY A 57 -20.12 3.80 -6.96
N ILE A 58 -19.28 4.79 -7.23
CA ILE A 58 -17.83 4.66 -7.38
C ILE A 58 -17.13 5.14 -6.12
N ILE A 59 -16.10 4.39 -5.70
CA ILE A 59 -15.15 4.79 -4.67
C ILE A 59 -13.79 4.85 -5.34
N VAL A 60 -13.07 5.95 -5.14
CA VAL A 60 -11.68 6.07 -5.61
C VAL A 60 -10.75 6.16 -4.41
N PHE A 61 -9.68 5.38 -4.49
CA PHE A 61 -8.66 5.34 -3.46
C PHE A 61 -7.27 5.38 -4.10
N GLU A 62 -6.34 5.98 -3.37
CA GLU A 62 -4.93 5.97 -3.65
C GLU A 62 -4.25 5.06 -2.61
N VAL A 63 -3.37 4.16 -3.08
CA VAL A 63 -2.52 3.37 -2.20
C VAL A 63 -1.08 3.80 -2.45
N LYS A 64 -0.41 4.24 -1.38
CA LYS A 64 1.02 4.52 -1.39
C LYS A 64 1.72 3.45 -0.57
N ILE A 65 2.71 2.78 -1.15
CA ILE A 65 3.55 1.80 -0.48
C ILE A 65 4.97 2.37 -0.42
N GLU A 66 5.50 2.52 0.78
CA GLU A 66 6.86 2.95 1.03
C GLU A 66 7.77 1.73 1.02
N LEU A 67 8.47 1.54 -0.09
CA LEU A 67 9.42 0.46 -0.26
C LEU A 67 10.69 0.72 0.55
N PRO A 68 11.27 -0.30 1.20
CA PRO A 68 12.58 -0.16 1.81
C PRO A 68 13.62 0.28 0.78
N ARG A 69 14.54 1.18 1.15
CA ARG A 69 15.63 1.64 0.26
C ARG A 69 16.47 0.50 -0.32
N SER A 70 16.56 -0.63 0.39
CA SER A 70 17.25 -1.83 -0.07
C SER A 70 16.59 -2.52 -1.27
N TRP A 71 15.32 -2.22 -1.55
CA TRP A 71 14.57 -2.75 -2.70
C TRP A 71 14.54 -1.79 -3.88
N THR A 72 14.83 -0.50 -3.65
CA THR A 72 14.92 0.53 -4.70
C THR A 72 16.36 0.73 -5.18
N SER A 73 17.34 0.06 -4.56
CA SER A 73 18.70 0.00 -5.02
C SER A 73 18.73 -0.83 -6.31
N GLU A 74 18.79 -0.18 -7.46
CA GLU A 74 19.35 -0.78 -8.68
C GLU A 74 20.78 -1.20 -8.34
N ARG A 75 20.96 -2.41 -7.80
CA ARG A 75 22.26 -3.06 -7.96
C ARG A 75 22.41 -3.22 -9.47
N PRO A 76 23.52 -2.78 -10.08
CA PRO A 76 23.84 -3.22 -11.43
C PRO A 76 23.66 -4.73 -11.44
N LEU A 77 23.04 -5.28 -12.49
CA LEU A 77 23.09 -6.72 -12.76
C LEU A 77 24.57 -7.09 -12.81
N GLU A 78 25.17 -7.46 -11.67
CA GLU A 78 26.46 -8.11 -11.68
C GLU A 78 26.22 -9.38 -12.48
N SER A 79 26.85 -9.41 -13.66
CA SER A 79 26.88 -10.56 -14.52
C SER A 79 27.22 -11.76 -13.67
N PHE A 80 26.24 -12.65 -13.46
CA PHE A 80 26.48 -13.97 -12.91
C PHE A 80 27.41 -14.68 -13.88
N ASN A 81 28.72 -14.59 -13.63
CA ASN A 81 29.67 -15.51 -14.23
C ASN A 81 29.38 -16.86 -13.61
N PHE A 82 28.63 -17.68 -14.35
CA PHE A 82 28.72 -19.12 -14.20
C PHE A 82 30.12 -19.52 -14.62
N SER A 83 31.08 -19.45 -13.70
CA SER A 83 32.24 -20.33 -13.78
C SER A 83 31.69 -21.73 -13.56
N GLN A 84 31.41 -22.43 -14.67
CA GLN A 84 31.12 -23.85 -14.66
C GLN A 84 32.33 -24.62 -14.09
N PRO A 85 32.10 -25.82 -13.53
CA PRO A 85 33.15 -26.63 -12.89
C PRO A 85 34.30 -26.98 -13.83
#